data_AF-A0A9X6NDV2-F1
#
_entry.id   AF-A0A9X6NDV2-F1
#
_cell.length_a   1.000
_cell.length_b   1.000
_cell.length_c   1.000
_cell.angle_alpha   90.00
_cell.angle_beta   90.00
_cell.angle_gamma   90.00
#
_symmetry.space_group_name_H-M   'P 1'
#
loop_
_entity.id
_entity.type
_entity.pdbx_description
1 polymer ?
#
loop_
_entity_poly.entity_id
_entity_poly.type
_entity_poly.pdbx_seq_one_letter_code
_entity_poly.pdbx_strand_id
1 'polypeptide(L)'
;MIFHCRHASLMAIRKEFDRESLETGKERLALSTTLQETSQTNSINGPPLGLVVDIVHAVSYDQGNTAFATLHIAHHSPLFGGPLGIPSKANLAQVLQDWHQAGIPKAKLVGGVPLYGRGWILGNSNDTFVGASSADQDLPSVYTNTSGYWPYYELCQHIRQDNAMVVFDQRIAASYAFTKTW
;
A
#
# COMPACT_ATOMS: atom_id res chain seq x y z
N MET A 1 16.31 -24.08 19.56
CA MET A 1 17.03 -23.33 18.51
C MET A 1 16.01 -22.48 17.76
N ILE A 2 15.92 -21.19 18.10
CA ILE A 2 15.05 -20.23 17.42
C ILE A 2 15.93 -19.49 16.41
N PHE A 3 15.68 -19.74 15.12
CA PHE A 3 16.37 -19.09 14.01
C PHE A 3 16.25 -17.56 14.10
N HIS A 4 17.32 -16.88 14.53
CA HIS A 4 17.50 -15.43 14.45
C HIS A 4 17.84 -15.00 13.00
N CYS A 5 17.02 -15.39 12.02
CA CYS A 5 17.35 -15.22 10.59
C CYS A 5 16.83 -13.92 9.94
N ARG A 6 16.24 -12.97 10.68
CA ARG A 6 15.53 -11.83 10.04
C ARG A 6 16.35 -10.55 9.87
N HIS A 7 17.49 -10.40 10.55
CA HIS A 7 18.35 -9.20 10.43
C HIS A 7 19.78 -9.48 9.96
N ALA A 8 20.22 -10.75 10.02
CA ALA A 8 21.57 -11.13 9.63
C ALA A 8 21.83 -10.94 8.12
N SER A 9 20.78 -11.02 7.28
CA SER A 9 20.92 -10.87 5.82
C SER A 9 21.19 -9.42 5.39
N LEU A 10 20.40 -8.45 5.85
CA LEU A 10 20.57 -7.05 5.44
C LEU A 10 21.87 -6.44 5.97
N MET A 11 22.26 -6.76 7.20
CA MET A 11 23.55 -6.32 7.76
C MET A 11 24.74 -6.90 6.97
N ALA A 12 24.67 -8.18 6.60
CA ALA A 12 25.71 -8.81 5.79
C ALA A 12 25.79 -8.18 4.39
N ILE A 13 24.64 -7.96 3.73
CA ILE A 13 24.59 -7.29 2.42
C ILE A 13 25.19 -5.90 2.50
N ARG A 14 24.81 -5.10 3.52
CA ARG A 14 25.36 -3.76 3.69
C ARG A 14 26.88 -3.78 3.87
N LYS A 15 27.39 -4.71 4.68
CA LYS A 15 28.84 -4.87 4.89
C LYS A 15 29.58 -5.21 3.60
N GLU A 16 29.02 -6.09 2.76
CA GLU A 16 29.63 -6.43 1.47
C GLU A 16 29.58 -5.25 0.48
N PHE A 17 28.51 -4.46 0.49
CA PHE A 17 28.43 -3.23 -0.31
C PHE A 17 29.47 -2.20 0.15
N ASP A 18 29.62 -1.99 1.46
CA ASP A 18 30.66 -1.11 2.02
C ASP A 18 32.07 -1.61 1.62
N ARG A 19 32.32 -2.92 1.70
CA ARG A 19 33.61 -3.53 1.33
C ARG A 19 33.94 -3.34 -0.16
N GLU A 20 32.99 -3.62 -1.05
CA GLU A 20 33.20 -3.47 -2.49
C GLU A 20 33.51 -2.01 -2.86
N SER A 21 32.80 -1.05 -2.29
CA SER A 21 33.05 0.38 -2.51
C SER A 21 34.47 0.79 -2.09
N LEU A 22 34.97 0.27 -0.96
CA LEU A 22 36.33 0.52 -0.48
C LEU A 22 37.40 -0.12 -1.39
N GLU A 23 37.14 -1.31 -1.91
CA GLU A 23 38.09 -2.04 -2.76
C GLU A 23 38.16 -1.48 -4.18
N THR A 24 37.04 -1.04 -4.75
CA THR A 24 36.96 -0.58 -6.14
C THR A 24 37.06 0.93 -6.29
N GLY A 25 36.85 1.69 -5.21
CA GLY A 25 36.77 3.15 -5.23
C GLY A 25 35.49 3.70 -5.87
N LYS A 26 34.51 2.83 -6.18
CA LYS A 26 33.21 3.23 -6.72
C LYS A 26 32.24 3.63 -5.61
N GLU A 27 31.20 4.36 -5.97
CA GLU A 27 30.09 4.63 -5.06
C GLU A 27 29.43 3.32 -4.61
N ARG A 28 29.14 3.22 -3.31
CA ARG A 28 28.49 2.05 -2.72
C ARG A 28 27.10 1.83 -3.33
N LEU A 29 26.79 0.58 -3.65
CA LEU A 29 25.44 0.18 -4.04
C LEU A 29 24.40 0.55 -2.97
N ALA A 30 23.28 1.14 -3.42
CA ALA A 30 22.16 1.46 -2.56
C ALA A 30 21.46 0.19 -2.05
N LEU A 31 21.07 0.18 -0.78
CA LEU A 31 20.32 -0.91 -0.18
C LEU A 31 18.95 -0.41 0.28
N SER A 32 17.89 -0.83 -0.40
CA SER A 32 16.51 -0.53 -0.02
C SER A 32 15.77 -1.78 0.46
N THR A 33 14.75 -1.58 1.28
CA THR A 33 13.78 -2.64 1.61
C THR A 33 12.35 -2.16 1.42
N THR A 34 11.44 -3.10 1.27
CA THR A 34 10.01 -2.86 1.14
C THR A 34 9.30 -3.57 2.27
N LEU A 35 8.48 -2.85 3.02
CA LEU A 35 7.71 -3.38 4.14
C LEU A 35 6.23 -3.19 3.85
N GLN A 36 5.42 -4.20 4.20
CA GLN A 36 3.97 -4.09 4.15
C GLN A 36 3.44 -3.72 5.53
N GLU A 37 2.35 -2.95 5.56
CA GLU A 37 1.56 -2.82 6.79
C GLU A 37 1.15 -4.22 7.21
N THR A 38 1.66 -4.64 8.35
CA THR A 38 1.13 -5.76 9.08
C THR A 38 0.72 -5.18 10.41
N SER A 39 -0.31 -5.76 11.02
CA SER A 39 -0.76 -5.49 12.40
C SER A 39 0.33 -5.68 13.47
N GLN A 40 1.58 -5.93 13.06
CA GLN A 40 2.76 -6.17 13.86
C GLN A 40 3.82 -5.10 13.63
N THR A 41 3.47 -3.82 13.77
CA THR A 41 4.49 -2.74 13.91
C THR A 41 5.51 -3.05 15.00
N ASN A 42 5.11 -3.80 16.04
CA ASN A 42 5.97 -4.36 17.09
C ASN A 42 7.02 -5.39 16.60
N SER A 43 6.95 -5.87 15.36
CA SER A 43 7.92 -6.81 14.79
C SER A 43 9.08 -6.11 14.06
N ILE A 44 8.97 -4.79 13.83
CA ILE A 44 9.99 -4.01 13.13
C ILE A 44 11.04 -3.54 14.13
N ASN A 45 12.27 -4.03 13.98
CA ASN A 45 13.41 -3.51 14.71
C ASN A 45 13.94 -2.25 14.01
N GLY A 46 13.26 -1.12 14.24
CA GLY A 46 13.47 0.12 13.50
C GLY A 46 14.89 0.70 13.57
N PRO A 47 15.55 0.81 14.75
CA PRO A 47 16.86 1.43 14.83
C PRO A 47 17.95 0.67 14.05
N PRO A 48 18.12 -0.66 14.20
CA PRO A 48 19.05 -1.44 13.38
C PRO A 48 18.71 -1.37 11.90
N LEU A 49 17.42 -1.42 11.53
CA LEU A 49 17.02 -1.30 10.14
C LEU A 49 17.43 0.07 9.56
N GLY A 50 17.14 1.15 10.28
CA GLY A 50 17.48 2.52 9.90
C GLY A 50 18.98 2.80 9.77
N LEU A 51 19.85 1.98 10.37
CA LEU A 51 21.30 2.05 10.17
C LEU A 51 21.76 1.32 8.90
N VAL A 52 21.09 0.21 8.57
CA VAL A 52 21.53 -0.72 7.53
C VAL A 52 21.07 -0.28 6.14
N VAL A 53 19.81 0.10 5.99
CA VAL A 53 19.22 0.44 4.69
C VAL A 53 19.29 1.93 4.40
N ASP A 54 19.33 2.28 3.12
CA ASP A 54 19.29 3.65 2.62
C ASP A 54 17.84 4.16 2.54
N ILE A 55 16.91 3.30 2.09
CA ILE A 55 15.49 3.63 1.90
C ILE A 55 14.60 2.47 2.39
N VAL A 56 13.46 2.82 3.00
CA VAL A 56 12.37 1.90 3.36
C VAL A 56 11.11 2.32 2.60
N HIS A 57 10.65 1.48 1.69
CA HIS A 57 9.41 1.67 0.95
C HIS A 57 8.23 1.09 1.73
N ALA A 58 7.21 1.91 1.96
CA ALA A 58 5.95 1.50 2.53
C ALA A 58 4.98 1.00 1.45
N VAL A 59 4.64 -0.28 1.49
CA VAL A 59 3.50 -0.83 0.72
C VAL A 59 2.22 -0.33 1.39
N SER A 60 1.80 0.86 0.99
CA SER A 60 0.65 1.58 1.56
C SER A 60 -0.63 1.43 0.73
N TYR A 61 -0.70 0.36 -0.03
CA TYR A 61 -1.81 -0.02 -0.90
C TYR A 61 -2.25 -1.46 -0.61
N ASP A 62 -3.42 -1.84 -1.12
CA ASP A 62 -4.10 -3.09 -0.76
C ASP A 62 -4.33 -3.25 0.76
N GLN A 63 -4.52 -2.10 1.41
CA GLN A 63 -4.75 -1.96 2.84
C GLN A 63 -6.07 -2.60 3.28
N GLY A 64 -6.14 -3.07 4.53
CA GLY A 64 -7.39 -3.60 5.10
C GLY A 64 -7.94 -4.82 4.36
N ASN A 65 -7.08 -5.60 3.71
CA ASN A 65 -7.44 -6.79 2.92
C ASN A 65 -8.26 -6.48 1.66
N THR A 66 -8.24 -5.23 1.17
CA THR A 66 -8.96 -4.79 -0.03
C THR A 66 -8.57 -5.52 -1.31
N ALA A 67 -7.41 -6.19 -1.34
CA ALA A 67 -7.04 -7.07 -2.44
C ALA A 67 -7.89 -8.36 -2.51
N PHE A 68 -8.63 -8.69 -1.45
CA PHE A 68 -9.50 -9.86 -1.38
C PHE A 68 -10.97 -9.41 -1.27
N ALA A 69 -11.91 -10.30 -1.59
CA ALA A 69 -13.34 -10.01 -1.49
C ALA A 69 -13.71 -9.69 -0.02
N THR A 70 -13.76 -8.40 0.29
CA THR A 70 -14.28 -7.88 1.56
C THR A 70 -15.80 -7.80 1.45
N LEU A 71 -16.50 -7.95 2.57
CA LEU A 71 -17.96 -7.69 2.63
C LEU A 71 -18.29 -6.19 2.58
N HIS A 72 -17.28 -5.32 2.61
CA HIS A 72 -17.44 -3.87 2.58
C HIS A 72 -16.42 -3.25 1.64
N ILE A 73 -16.84 -2.20 0.94
CA ILE A 73 -16.01 -1.41 0.04
C ILE A 73 -15.06 -0.55 0.86
N ALA A 74 -13.78 -0.55 0.52
CA ALA A 74 -12.80 0.31 1.16
C ALA A 74 -11.81 0.84 0.12
N HIS A 75 -11.33 2.06 0.33
CA HIS A 75 -10.24 2.56 -0.51
C HIS A 75 -8.97 1.77 -0.20
N HIS A 76 -8.30 1.22 -1.21
CA HIS A 76 -7.17 0.31 -1.02
C HIS A 76 -5.87 1.01 -0.59
N SER A 77 -5.75 2.33 -0.83
CA SER A 77 -4.57 3.13 -0.47
C SER A 77 -4.97 4.52 0.06
N PRO A 78 -5.62 4.58 1.23
CA PRO A 78 -6.05 5.85 1.81
C PRO A 78 -4.86 6.57 2.45
N LEU A 79 -4.77 7.90 2.31
CA LEU A 79 -3.73 8.68 2.99
C LEU A 79 -4.00 8.74 4.49
N PHE A 80 -5.27 8.92 4.87
CA PHE A 80 -5.74 9.01 6.25
C PHE A 80 -6.85 7.99 6.54
N GLY A 81 -7.07 7.67 7.82
CA GLY A 81 -8.20 6.84 8.24
C GLY A 81 -9.56 7.55 8.11
N GLY A 82 -10.62 6.81 7.79
CA GLY A 82 -11.97 7.35 7.56
C GLY A 82 -13.07 6.69 8.40
N PRO A 83 -14.22 7.36 8.61
CA PRO A 83 -15.29 6.91 9.52
C PRO A 83 -16.15 5.76 8.97
N LEU A 84 -15.90 5.29 7.74
CA LEU A 84 -16.76 4.33 7.04
C LEU A 84 -16.06 3.00 6.73
N GLY A 85 -15.52 2.32 7.73
CA GLY A 85 -15.16 0.90 7.60
C GLY A 85 -13.78 0.56 7.00
N ILE A 86 -12.91 1.54 6.77
CA ILE A 86 -11.47 1.24 6.68
C ILE A 86 -10.99 0.89 8.10
N PRO A 87 -10.27 -0.22 8.35
CA PRO A 87 -9.61 -0.42 9.63
C PRO A 87 -8.80 0.85 9.93
N SER A 88 -9.14 1.57 11.01
CA SER A 88 -8.73 2.97 11.20
C SER A 88 -7.22 3.23 11.14
N LYS A 89 -6.41 2.17 11.24
CA LYS A 89 -4.95 2.18 11.18
C LYS A 89 -4.34 1.77 9.84
N ALA A 90 -5.12 1.21 8.91
CA ALA A 90 -4.64 0.75 7.60
C ALA A 90 -4.61 1.91 6.58
N ASN A 91 -3.76 2.91 6.84
CA ASN A 91 -3.58 4.10 5.99
C ASN A 91 -2.11 4.55 5.97
N LEU A 92 -1.70 5.25 4.91
CA LEU A 92 -0.30 5.64 4.71
C LEU A 92 0.26 6.51 5.84
N ALA A 93 -0.50 7.51 6.31
CA ALA A 93 -0.04 8.41 7.36
C ALA A 93 0.26 7.66 8.66
N GLN A 94 -0.62 6.74 9.06
CA GLN A 94 -0.43 5.91 10.25
C GLN A 94 0.78 4.97 10.09
N VAL A 95 0.93 4.32 8.93
CA VAL A 95 2.07 3.41 8.66
C VAL A 95 3.40 4.13 8.83
N LEU A 96 3.56 5.29 8.19
CA LEU A 96 4.80 6.07 8.27
C LEU A 96 5.06 6.58 9.69
N GLN A 97 4.01 7.00 10.39
CA GLN A 97 4.10 7.48 11.78
C GLN A 97 4.53 6.36 12.73
N ASP A 98 3.95 5.16 12.60
CA ASP A 98 4.28 4.01 13.43
C ASP A 98 5.72 3.55 13.21
N TRP A 99 6.18 3.52 11.95
CA TRP A 99 7.56 3.14 11.62
C TRP A 99 8.58 4.16 12.11
N HIS A 100 8.21 5.44 12.07
CA HIS A 100 9.03 6.47 12.67
C HIS A 100 9.11 6.30 14.19
N GLN A 101 7.98 6.06 14.86
CA GLN A 101 7.95 5.79 16.31
C GLN A 101 8.70 4.51 16.68
N ALA A 102 8.74 3.51 15.79
CA ALA A 102 9.54 2.31 15.94
C ALA A 102 11.06 2.55 15.76
N GLY A 103 11.49 3.76 15.38
CA GLY A 103 12.91 4.14 15.33
C GLY A 103 13.51 4.27 13.93
N ILE A 104 12.71 4.20 12.86
CA ILE A 104 13.21 4.45 11.50
C ILE A 104 13.30 5.97 11.26
N PRO A 105 14.44 6.49 10.78
CA PRO A 105 14.57 7.91 10.46
C PRO A 105 13.60 8.37 9.36
N LYS A 106 12.89 9.49 9.56
CA LYS A 106 11.92 10.02 8.58
C LYS A 106 12.50 10.20 7.18
N ALA A 107 13.76 10.63 7.08
CA ALA A 107 14.44 10.87 5.80
C ALA A 107 14.64 9.58 4.96
N LYS A 108 14.48 8.40 5.56
CA LYS A 108 14.60 7.11 4.88
C LYS A 108 13.25 6.49 4.52
N LEU A 109 12.14 7.07 4.98
CA LEU A 109 10.80 6.54 4.77
C LEU A 109 10.21 7.07 3.45
N VAL A 110 9.74 6.17 2.60
CA VAL A 110 9.10 6.49 1.31
C VAL A 110 7.73 5.84 1.24
N GLY A 111 6.68 6.63 1.06
CA GLY A 111 5.32 6.14 0.83
C GLY A 111 5.14 5.59 -0.58
N GLY A 112 4.64 4.37 -0.71
CA GLY A 112 4.30 3.79 -2.01
C GLY A 112 3.01 4.36 -2.57
N VAL A 113 3.00 4.71 -3.86
CA VAL A 113 1.84 5.25 -4.58
C VAL A 113 1.37 4.22 -5.61
N PRO A 114 0.16 3.65 -5.50
CA PRO A 114 -0.32 2.68 -6.46
C PRO A 114 -0.77 3.38 -7.76
N LEU A 115 -0.36 2.82 -8.90
CA LEU A 115 -0.86 3.21 -10.23
C LEU A 115 -1.93 2.23 -10.71
N TYR A 116 -2.82 1.85 -9.79
CA TYR A 116 -3.97 0.97 -10.01
C TYR A 116 -5.02 1.25 -8.94
N GLY A 117 -6.25 0.80 -9.18
CA GLY A 117 -7.35 0.80 -8.21
C GLY A 117 -7.85 -0.61 -7.91
N ARG A 118 -8.65 -0.70 -6.85
CA ARG A 118 -9.46 -1.88 -6.52
C ARG A 118 -10.93 -1.59 -6.75
N GLY A 119 -11.65 -2.56 -7.31
CA GLY A 119 -13.07 -2.43 -7.67
C GLY A 119 -13.92 -3.53 -7.02
N TRP A 120 -15.18 -3.19 -6.73
CA TRP A 120 -16.18 -4.11 -6.17
C TRP A 120 -17.52 -3.90 -6.84
N ILE A 121 -18.32 -4.96 -6.89
CA ILE A 121 -19.75 -4.88 -7.21
C ILE A 121 -20.50 -4.45 -5.95
N LEU A 122 -21.29 -3.39 -6.03
CA LEU A 122 -22.12 -2.91 -4.92
C LEU A 122 -23.13 -3.99 -4.46
N GLY A 123 -23.24 -4.20 -3.15
CA GLY A 123 -24.31 -5.03 -2.58
C GLY A 123 -25.70 -4.40 -2.72
N ASN A 124 -25.76 -3.07 -2.75
CA ASN A 124 -26.95 -2.29 -3.03
C ASN A 124 -26.55 -1.11 -3.93
N SER A 125 -27.20 -0.99 -5.09
CA SER A 125 -26.88 0.04 -6.08
C SER A 125 -27.14 1.49 -5.64
N ASN A 126 -27.87 1.68 -4.54
CA ASN A 126 -28.06 3.01 -3.93
C ASN A 126 -26.95 3.36 -2.92
N ASP A 127 -26.16 2.39 -2.46
CA ASP A 127 -25.12 2.57 -1.44
C ASP A 127 -23.75 2.70 -2.10
N THR A 128 -23.48 3.88 -2.64
CA THR A 128 -22.31 4.19 -3.50
C THR A 128 -21.15 4.83 -2.75
N PHE A 129 -21.07 4.62 -1.43
CA PHE A 129 -20.08 5.25 -0.56
C PHE A 129 -19.07 4.22 -0.04
N VAL A 130 -17.84 4.67 0.24
CA VAL A 130 -16.82 3.86 0.94
C VAL A 130 -17.43 3.34 2.24
N GLY A 131 -17.32 2.04 2.52
CA GLY A 131 -17.92 1.37 3.67
C GLY A 131 -19.26 0.67 3.40
N ALA A 132 -19.87 0.91 2.24
CA ALA A 132 -21.05 0.17 1.81
C ALA A 132 -20.74 -1.32 1.62
N SER A 133 -21.78 -2.16 1.67
CA SER A 133 -21.65 -3.60 1.43
C SER A 133 -21.25 -3.87 -0.02
N SER A 134 -20.38 -4.85 -0.24
CA SER A 134 -20.01 -5.37 -1.57
C SER A 134 -20.54 -6.78 -1.75
N ALA A 135 -21.03 -7.07 -2.96
CA ALA A 135 -21.48 -8.40 -3.37
C ALA A 135 -20.30 -9.29 -3.79
N ASP A 136 -19.36 -8.73 -4.55
CA ASP A 136 -18.17 -9.41 -5.05
C ASP A 136 -17.09 -8.38 -5.44
N GLN A 137 -15.93 -8.87 -5.87
CA GLN A 137 -14.96 -8.07 -6.62
C GLN A 137 -15.55 -7.68 -7.98
N ASP A 138 -15.15 -6.50 -8.47
CA ASP A 138 -15.51 -6.06 -9.81
C ASP A 138 -14.93 -6.99 -10.88
N LEU A 139 -15.50 -6.92 -12.08
CA LEU A 139 -15.08 -7.70 -13.23
C LEU A 139 -13.58 -7.52 -13.51
N PRO A 140 -12.93 -8.55 -14.05
CA PRO A 140 -11.53 -8.45 -14.43
C PRO A 140 -11.34 -7.39 -15.52
N SER A 141 -10.32 -6.55 -15.35
CA SER A 141 -9.89 -5.64 -16.41
C SER A 141 -9.44 -6.42 -17.66
N VAL A 142 -9.52 -5.78 -18.83
CA VAL A 142 -9.26 -6.42 -20.12
C VAL A 142 -7.81 -6.88 -20.23
N TYR A 143 -6.87 -6.10 -19.70
CA TYR A 143 -5.45 -6.41 -19.85
C TYR A 143 -4.87 -7.24 -18.71
N THR A 144 -5.32 -7.07 -17.46
CA THR A 144 -4.77 -7.86 -16.34
C THR A 144 -5.51 -9.16 -16.09
N ASN A 145 -6.74 -9.28 -16.61
CA ASN A 145 -7.62 -10.42 -16.37
C ASN A 145 -7.74 -10.80 -14.88
N THR A 146 -7.63 -9.79 -13.99
CA THR A 146 -7.65 -9.97 -12.54
C THR A 146 -8.85 -9.21 -11.98
N SER A 147 -9.80 -9.94 -11.40
CA SER A 147 -11.00 -9.36 -10.79
C SER A 147 -10.64 -8.32 -9.72
N GLY A 148 -11.39 -7.23 -9.71
CA GLY A 148 -11.22 -6.13 -8.78
C GLY A 148 -9.85 -5.45 -8.86
N TYR A 149 -9.07 -5.62 -9.93
CA TYR A 149 -7.80 -4.91 -10.15
C TYR A 149 -7.85 -4.13 -11.46
N TRP A 150 -7.66 -2.82 -11.35
CA TRP A 150 -7.72 -1.90 -12.48
C TRP A 150 -6.45 -1.07 -12.59
N PRO A 151 -5.56 -1.34 -13.56
CA PRO A 151 -4.48 -0.41 -13.89
C PRO A 151 -5.02 1.00 -14.12
N TYR A 152 -4.26 2.02 -13.69
CA TYR A 152 -4.73 3.41 -13.76
C TYR A 152 -5.18 3.84 -15.15
N TYR A 153 -4.51 3.37 -16.21
CA TYR A 153 -4.87 3.72 -17.58
C TYR A 153 -6.22 3.12 -18.02
N GLU A 154 -6.52 1.87 -17.65
CA GLU A 154 -7.82 1.23 -17.92
C GLU A 154 -8.90 1.89 -17.07
N LEU A 155 -8.64 2.13 -15.79
CA LEU A 155 -9.58 2.81 -14.90
C LEU A 155 -9.99 4.18 -15.48
N CYS A 156 -9.02 4.97 -15.94
CA CYS A 156 -9.30 6.27 -16.55
C CYS A 156 -10.13 6.15 -17.83
N GLN A 157 -9.90 5.12 -18.64
CA GLN A 157 -10.68 4.87 -19.85
C GLN A 157 -12.10 4.44 -19.49
N HIS A 158 -12.25 3.53 -18.52
CA HIS A 158 -13.53 2.99 -18.06
C HIS A 158 -14.42 4.09 -17.47
N ILE A 159 -13.86 4.93 -16.59
CA ILE A 159 -14.54 6.11 -16.04
C ILE A 159 -15.06 7.04 -17.15
N ARG A 160 -14.25 7.27 -18.19
CA ARG A 160 -14.63 8.16 -19.31
C ARG A 160 -15.67 7.55 -20.22
N GLN A 161 -15.54 6.27 -20.55
CA GLN A 161 -16.46 5.58 -21.47
C GLN A 161 -17.84 5.40 -20.86
N ASP A 162 -17.91 5.12 -19.56
CA ASP A 162 -19.17 4.82 -18.87
C ASP A 162 -19.77 6.05 -18.18
N ASN A 163 -19.13 7.22 -18.35
CA ASN A 163 -19.52 8.48 -17.72
C ASN A 163 -19.71 8.33 -16.20
N ALA A 164 -18.74 7.68 -15.56
CA ALA A 164 -18.80 7.34 -14.15
C ALA A 164 -18.76 8.57 -13.24
N MET A 165 -19.46 8.46 -12.11
CA MET A 165 -19.43 9.51 -11.10
C MET A 165 -18.15 9.38 -10.29
N VAL A 166 -17.33 10.44 -10.30
CA VAL A 166 -16.09 10.50 -9.53
C VAL A 166 -16.33 11.32 -8.27
N VAL A 167 -15.95 10.77 -7.12
CA VAL A 167 -16.06 11.41 -5.82
C VAL A 167 -14.67 11.52 -5.20
N PHE A 168 -14.32 12.72 -4.75
CA PHE A 168 -13.15 12.94 -3.90
C PHE A 168 -13.57 12.92 -2.43
N ASP A 169 -13.12 11.91 -1.69
CA ASP A 169 -13.35 11.83 -0.25
C ASP A 169 -12.23 12.55 0.50
N GLN A 170 -12.53 13.77 0.96
CA GLN A 170 -11.59 14.61 1.69
C GLN A 170 -11.08 13.97 2.99
N ARG A 171 -11.83 13.04 3.59
CA ARG A 171 -11.48 12.43 4.89
C ARG A 171 -10.29 11.48 4.76
N ILE A 172 -10.24 10.74 3.65
CA ILE A 172 -9.15 9.79 3.34
C ILE A 172 -8.16 10.35 2.30
N ALA A 173 -8.43 11.57 1.81
CA ALA A 173 -7.71 12.27 0.74
C ALA A 173 -7.50 11.40 -0.51
N ALA A 174 -8.57 10.74 -0.96
CA ALA A 174 -8.53 9.83 -2.09
C ALA A 174 -9.81 9.91 -2.91
N SER A 175 -9.71 9.54 -4.20
CA SER A 175 -10.87 9.49 -5.10
C SER A 175 -11.35 8.06 -5.28
N TYR A 176 -12.66 7.91 -5.47
CA TYR A 176 -13.25 6.69 -5.99
C TYR A 176 -14.26 7.04 -7.08
N ALA A 177 -14.65 6.06 -7.89
CA ALA A 177 -15.64 6.22 -8.93
C ALA A 177 -16.65 5.07 -8.89
N PHE A 178 -17.86 5.33 -9.36
CA PHE A 178 -18.89 4.30 -9.46
C PHE A 178 -19.85 4.61 -10.60
N THR A 179 -20.57 3.57 -11.04
CA THR A 179 -21.68 3.66 -11.98
C THR A 179 -22.86 2.82 -11.49
N LYS A 180 -23.93 2.74 -12.28
CA LYS A 180 -24.99 1.75 -12.04
C LYS A 180 -24.64 0.37 -12.60
N THR A 181 -23.59 0.28 -13.41
CA THR A 181 -23.18 -0.92 -14.15
C THR A 181 -22.04 -1.66 -13.48
N TRP A 182 -21.29 -0.98 -12.61
CA TRP A 182 -20.18 -1.47 -11.78
C TRP A 182 -19.96 -0.50 -10.62
#